data_AF-A0A359M6W9-F1
#
_entry.id   AF-A0A359M6W9-F1
#
_cell.length_a   1.000
_cell.length_b   1.000
_cell.length_c   1.000
_cell.angle_alpha   90.00
_cell.angle_beta   90.00
_cell.angle_gamma   90.00
#
_symmetry.space_group_name_H-M   'P 1'
#
loop_
_entity.id
_entity.type
_entity.pdbx_description
1 polymer ?
#
loop_
_entity_poly.entity_id
_entity_poly.type
_entity_poly.pdbx_seq_one_letter_code
_entity_poly.pdbx_strand_id
1 'polypeptide(L)'
;MPELPEVETVRRTLESVIQGDEIVAVDYIYTKLITSDLEKFKENIIHQKIQRIDRMGKYLIFILTDYAMIIHLRMEGKFFIKKDEPVMKHEHIIFHLKSGNTLRYHDVRKFGTITLHALSDYLTVYPLSDLGKEPKDVQIESFYQQLQKKKIAIKSALLDQHIISGLGNIYVDETLFLSKIHPERPADSITRKEAESLLDSAIKVLAKAVELGGTTIRSYTSSLGVSGRFQNELNVHMRKGEPCPRCQTPIIKLKIGGRGTYVCPKCQH
;
A
#
# COMPACT_ATOMS: atom_id res chain seq x y z
N MET A 1 8.32 1.14 1.92
CA MET A 1 6.93 1.63 1.98
C MET A 1 6.07 0.43 1.65
N PRO A 2 5.24 -0.08 2.57
CA PRO A 2 4.19 -1.02 2.19
C PRO A 2 3.43 -0.52 0.97
N GLU A 3 3.33 -1.36 -0.04
CA GLU A 3 2.48 -1.16 -1.22
C GLU A 3 1.26 -2.08 -1.09
N LEU A 4 0.43 -2.20 -2.12
CA LEU A 4 -0.82 -2.96 -2.03
C LEU A 4 -0.65 -4.39 -1.48
N PRO A 5 0.31 -5.20 -1.94
CA PRO A 5 0.47 -6.58 -1.47
C PRO A 5 0.82 -6.70 0.01
N GLU A 6 1.70 -5.83 0.53
CA GLU A 6 2.04 -5.83 1.95
C GLU A 6 0.84 -5.40 2.80
N VAL A 7 0.09 -4.38 2.34
CA VAL A 7 -1.11 -3.92 3.04
C VAL A 7 -2.20 -4.99 3.05
N GLU A 8 -2.40 -5.72 1.94
CA GLU A 8 -3.32 -6.85 1.90
C GLU A 8 -2.92 -7.96 2.87
N THR A 9 -1.63 -8.20 3.01
CA THR A 9 -1.13 -9.21 3.94
C THR A 9 -1.36 -8.79 5.40
N VAL A 10 -1.17 -7.50 5.72
CA VAL A 10 -1.58 -6.94 7.03
C VAL A 10 -3.06 -7.14 7.27
N ARG A 11 -3.90 -6.75 6.29
CA ARG A 11 -5.35 -6.79 6.36
C ARG A 11 -5.83 -8.18 6.76
N ARG A 12 -5.42 -9.21 6.01
CA ARG A 12 -5.75 -10.62 6.28
C ARG A 12 -5.34 -11.07 7.68
N THR A 13 -4.13 -10.69 8.10
CA THR A 13 -3.57 -11.15 9.37
C THR A 13 -4.19 -10.45 10.57
N LEU A 14 -4.55 -9.17 10.43
CA LEU A 14 -5.29 -8.48 11.48
C LEU A 14 -6.72 -9.02 11.55
N GLU A 15 -7.40 -9.17 10.42
CA GLU A 15 -8.77 -9.66 10.39
C GLU A 15 -8.91 -11.03 11.07
N SER A 16 -7.97 -11.96 10.82
CA SER A 16 -8.01 -13.28 11.46
C SER A 16 -7.82 -13.28 12.99
N VAL A 17 -7.35 -12.18 13.58
CA VAL A 17 -7.00 -12.10 15.01
C VAL A 17 -7.96 -11.21 15.80
N ILE A 18 -8.41 -10.08 15.23
CA ILE A 18 -9.17 -9.05 15.96
C ILE A 18 -10.58 -8.79 15.42
N GLN A 19 -11.02 -9.54 14.40
CA GLN A 19 -12.39 -9.44 13.93
C GLN A 19 -13.38 -9.84 15.03
N GLY A 20 -14.44 -9.04 15.18
CA GLY A 20 -15.48 -9.18 16.20
C GLY A 20 -15.14 -8.55 17.55
N ASP A 21 -13.88 -8.13 17.77
CA ASP A 21 -13.45 -7.55 19.03
C ASP A 21 -13.93 -6.09 19.19
N GLU A 22 -14.02 -5.62 20.42
CA GLU A 22 -14.54 -4.30 20.79
C GLU A 22 -13.42 -3.42 21.34
N ILE A 23 -13.31 -2.19 20.87
CA ILE A 23 -12.35 -1.21 21.39
C ILE A 23 -12.88 -0.65 22.71
N VAL A 24 -12.19 -0.91 23.82
CA VAL A 24 -12.62 -0.50 25.18
C VAL A 24 -11.85 0.68 25.74
N ALA A 25 -10.63 0.91 25.28
CA ALA A 25 -9.83 2.07 25.64
C ALA A 25 -8.80 2.37 24.54
N VAL A 26 -8.27 3.59 24.51
CA VAL A 26 -7.20 3.99 23.58
C VAL A 26 -6.16 4.86 24.28
N ASP A 27 -4.89 4.49 24.17
CA ASP A 27 -3.77 5.35 24.59
C ASP A 27 -3.27 6.18 23.42
N TYR A 28 -3.29 7.50 23.58
CA TYR A 28 -2.89 8.48 22.56
C TYR A 28 -1.49 9.03 22.85
N ILE A 29 -0.44 8.33 22.40
CA ILE A 29 0.96 8.70 22.66
C ILE A 29 1.43 9.80 21.69
N TYR A 30 0.99 9.76 20.44
CA TYR A 30 1.31 10.77 19.42
C TYR A 30 0.06 11.17 18.63
N THR A 31 -0.66 12.17 19.12
CA THR A 31 -1.96 12.60 18.57
C THR A 31 -1.92 13.12 17.13
N LYS A 32 -0.79 13.65 16.66
CA LYS A 32 -0.61 14.10 15.26
C LYS A 32 -0.72 12.97 14.22
N LEU A 33 -0.72 11.71 14.67
CA LEU A 33 -1.07 10.55 13.85
C LEU A 33 -2.53 10.60 13.37
N ILE A 34 -3.41 11.18 14.18
CA ILE A 34 -4.82 11.36 13.86
C ILE A 34 -4.95 12.65 13.06
N THR A 35 -5.29 12.52 11.79
CA THR A 35 -5.37 13.67 10.86
C THR A 35 -6.80 14.15 10.62
N SER A 36 -7.80 13.41 11.11
CA SER A 36 -9.17 13.90 11.27
C SER A 36 -9.33 14.70 12.57
N ASP A 37 -10.53 15.18 12.85
CA ASP A 37 -10.87 15.83 14.12
C ASP A 37 -10.57 14.89 15.30
N LEU A 38 -9.63 15.29 16.16
CA LEU A 38 -9.13 14.48 17.27
C LEU A 38 -10.18 14.29 18.37
N GLU A 39 -10.99 15.31 18.65
CA GLU A 39 -11.98 15.23 19.73
C GLU A 39 -13.15 14.33 19.28
N LYS A 40 -13.64 14.51 18.04
CA LYS A 40 -14.60 13.56 17.46
C LYS A 40 -14.05 12.15 17.37
N PHE A 41 -12.76 11.97 17.08
CA PHE A 41 -12.13 10.64 17.09
C PHE A 41 -12.25 10.01 18.48
N LYS A 42 -11.85 10.72 19.54
CA LYS A 42 -11.88 10.21 20.93
C LYS A 42 -13.28 9.88 21.40
N GLU A 43 -14.25 10.74 21.07
CA GLU A 43 -15.66 10.57 21.45
C GLU A 43 -16.27 9.31 20.84
N ASN A 44 -15.91 8.98 19.60
CA ASN A 44 -16.64 7.99 18.80
C ASN A 44 -15.93 6.65 18.61
N ILE A 45 -14.64 6.52 18.97
CA ILE A 45 -13.87 5.28 18.74
C ILE A 45 -14.10 4.21 19.81
N ILE A 46 -14.46 4.60 21.03
CA ILE A 46 -14.69 3.67 22.15
C ILE A 46 -16.03 2.94 21.96
N HIS A 47 -16.11 1.68 22.38
CA HIS A 47 -17.24 0.76 22.22
C HIS A 47 -17.57 0.34 20.78
N GLN A 48 -16.73 0.75 19.82
CA GLN A 48 -16.83 0.31 18.44
C GLN A 48 -16.32 -1.14 18.30
N LYS A 49 -17.13 -2.02 17.72
CA LYS A 49 -16.72 -3.39 17.34
C LYS A 49 -16.11 -3.42 15.96
N ILE A 50 -15.00 -4.13 15.79
CA ILE A 50 -14.31 -4.32 14.51
C ILE A 50 -15.03 -5.41 13.72
N GLN A 51 -15.91 -5.04 12.79
CA GLN A 51 -16.73 -6.00 12.05
C GLN A 51 -15.95 -6.76 10.98
N ARG A 52 -15.07 -6.05 10.26
CA ARG A 52 -14.17 -6.58 9.24
C ARG A 52 -13.05 -5.59 8.96
N ILE A 53 -12.04 -6.01 8.21
CA ILE A 53 -10.97 -5.10 7.77
C ILE A 53 -10.87 -5.17 6.24
N ASP A 54 -11.23 -4.06 5.60
CA ASP A 54 -11.14 -3.87 4.16
C ASP A 54 -9.81 -3.18 3.79
N ARG A 55 -9.52 -3.11 2.49
CA ARG A 55 -8.38 -2.38 1.94
C ARG A 55 -8.78 -1.70 0.65
N MET A 56 -8.31 -0.47 0.45
CA MET A 56 -8.40 0.23 -0.82
C MET A 56 -7.03 0.83 -1.16
N GLY A 57 -6.42 0.37 -2.27
CA GLY A 57 -5.05 0.74 -2.61
C GLY A 57 -4.07 0.41 -1.49
N LYS A 58 -3.50 1.43 -0.84
CA LYS A 58 -2.52 1.28 0.26
C LYS A 58 -3.08 1.66 1.64
N TYR A 59 -4.39 1.80 1.74
CA TYR A 59 -5.10 2.09 2.98
C TYR A 59 -5.73 0.84 3.56
N LEU A 60 -5.57 0.63 4.87
CA LEU A 60 -6.39 -0.29 5.66
C LEU A 60 -7.65 0.43 6.10
N ILE A 61 -8.78 -0.26 6.06
CA ILE A 61 -10.07 0.30 6.46
C ILE A 61 -10.69 -0.66 7.47
N PHE A 62 -10.66 -0.28 8.74
CA PHE A 62 -11.32 -1.03 9.80
C PHE A 62 -12.78 -0.61 9.77
N ILE A 63 -13.65 -1.53 9.35
CA ILE A 63 -15.09 -1.32 9.36
C ILE A 63 -15.55 -1.61 10.78
N LEU A 64 -15.97 -0.56 11.46
CA LEU A 64 -16.45 -0.61 12.82
C LEU A 64 -17.98 -0.73 12.84
N THR A 65 -18.61 -0.53 14.00
CA THR A 65 -20.08 -0.63 14.13
C THR A 65 -20.77 0.53 13.44
N ASP A 66 -20.34 1.76 13.72
CA ASP A 66 -20.95 2.99 13.18
C ASP A 66 -19.99 3.81 12.31
N TYR A 67 -18.69 3.47 12.36
CA TYR A 67 -17.62 4.23 11.73
C TYR A 67 -16.71 3.36 10.86
N ALA A 68 -15.93 4.00 10.01
CA ALA A 68 -14.78 3.42 9.34
C ALA A 68 -13.51 4.14 9.79
N MET A 69 -12.54 3.38 10.33
CA MET A 69 -11.23 3.90 10.68
C MET A 69 -10.23 3.59 9.55
N ILE A 70 -9.74 4.63 8.90
CA ILE A 70 -8.90 4.55 7.70
C ILE A 70 -7.45 4.82 8.09
N ILE A 71 -6.55 3.91 7.73
CA ILE A 71 -5.15 3.95 8.17
C ILE A 71 -4.21 3.79 6.98
N HIS A 72 -3.22 4.68 6.86
CA HIS A 72 -2.14 4.56 5.90
C HIS A 72 -0.81 4.32 6.61
N LEU A 73 -0.17 3.17 6.37
CA LEU A 73 1.09 2.77 7.02
C LEU A 73 2.30 3.62 6.59
N ARG A 74 2.19 4.28 5.43
CA ARG A 74 3.27 5.06 4.79
C ARG A 74 4.53 4.24 4.70
N MET A 75 5.66 4.71 5.23
CA MET A 75 6.97 4.11 4.93
C MET A 75 7.28 2.90 5.79
N GLU A 76 6.98 2.98 7.09
CA GLU A 76 7.46 2.06 8.14
C GLU A 76 6.40 1.74 9.19
N GLY A 77 5.17 2.20 9.01
CA GLY A 77 4.04 1.88 9.88
C GLY A 77 3.78 0.38 9.93
N LYS A 78 3.58 -0.13 11.15
CA LYS A 78 3.33 -1.54 11.43
C LYS A 78 2.32 -1.67 12.56
N PHE A 79 1.60 -2.77 12.55
CA PHE A 79 0.75 -3.18 13.66
C PHE A 79 1.37 -4.34 14.43
N PHE A 80 1.15 -4.33 15.74
CA PHE A 80 1.49 -5.40 16.65
C PHE A 80 0.23 -5.75 17.45
N ILE A 81 -0.05 -7.03 17.60
CA ILE A 81 -1.00 -7.54 18.59
C ILE A 81 -0.18 -8.04 19.78
N LYS A 82 -0.52 -7.57 20.98
CA LYS A 82 0.20 -7.86 22.23
C LYS A 82 -0.78 -8.05 23.38
N LYS A 83 -0.35 -8.74 24.44
CA LYS A 83 -1.09 -8.87 25.71
C LYS A 83 -0.20 -8.45 26.87
N ASP A 84 -0.66 -7.50 27.68
CA ASP A 84 0.01 -7.07 28.92
C ASP A 84 1.51 -6.74 28.82
N GLU A 85 1.98 -6.36 27.62
CA GLU A 85 3.37 -5.98 27.37
C GLU A 85 3.59 -4.48 27.63
N PRO A 86 4.77 -4.05 28.10
CA PRO A 86 5.09 -2.64 28.27
C PRO A 86 5.03 -1.88 26.93
N VAL A 87 4.72 -0.59 26.99
CA VAL A 87 4.73 0.29 25.81
C VAL A 87 6.16 0.45 25.31
N MET A 88 6.37 0.18 24.03
CA MET A 88 7.68 0.28 23.39
C MET A 88 7.87 1.63 22.71
N LYS A 89 9.14 2.03 22.54
CA LYS A 89 9.48 3.23 21.77
C LYS A 89 8.87 3.13 20.36
N HIS A 90 8.32 4.25 19.89
CA HIS A 90 7.66 4.39 18.60
C HIS A 90 6.30 3.70 18.46
N GLU A 91 5.74 3.12 19.53
CA GLU A 91 4.29 2.87 19.62
C GLU A 91 3.60 4.23 19.85
N HIS A 92 2.68 4.59 18.96
CA HIS A 92 2.10 5.94 18.91
C HIS A 92 0.62 6.00 19.25
N ILE A 93 -0.08 4.88 19.05
CA ILE A 93 -1.47 4.70 19.49
C ILE A 93 -1.68 3.21 19.81
N ILE A 94 -2.40 2.96 20.89
CA ILE A 94 -2.70 1.62 21.38
C ILE A 94 -4.20 1.51 21.58
N PHE A 95 -4.84 0.61 20.84
CA PHE A 95 -6.24 0.27 21.04
C PHE A 95 -6.31 -0.94 21.96
N HIS A 96 -6.91 -0.77 23.13
CA HIS A 96 -7.22 -1.86 24.06
C HIS A 96 -8.51 -2.51 23.63
N LEU A 97 -8.46 -3.84 23.48
CA LEU A 97 -9.59 -4.61 23.00
C LEU A 97 -10.20 -5.44 24.14
N LYS A 98 -11.49 -5.69 24.06
CA LYS A 98 -12.26 -6.41 25.09
C LYS A 98 -11.76 -7.84 25.33
N SER A 99 -11.16 -8.47 24.33
CA SER A 99 -10.50 -9.78 24.48
C SER A 99 -9.27 -9.78 25.39
N GLY A 100 -8.80 -8.60 25.84
CA GLY A 100 -7.53 -8.42 26.54
C GLY A 100 -6.32 -8.23 25.61
N ASN A 101 -6.53 -8.30 24.30
CA ASN A 101 -5.50 -7.93 23.32
C ASN A 101 -5.33 -6.41 23.23
N THR A 102 -4.15 -5.98 22.81
CA THR A 102 -3.87 -4.61 22.41
C THR A 102 -3.40 -4.55 20.96
N LEU A 103 -4.05 -3.71 20.14
CA LEU A 103 -3.62 -3.38 18.78
C LEU A 103 -2.77 -2.12 18.83
N ARG A 104 -1.47 -2.26 18.55
CA ARG A 104 -0.50 -1.17 18.68
C ARG A 104 0.03 -0.75 17.33
N TYR A 105 -0.09 0.54 17.02
CA TYR A 105 0.51 1.11 15.82
C TYR A 105 1.91 1.65 16.14
N HIS A 106 2.90 1.14 15.41
CA HIS A 106 4.29 1.51 15.54
C HIS A 106 4.81 2.15 14.26
N ASP A 107 5.45 3.32 14.36
CA ASP A 107 6.05 4.01 13.21
C ASP A 107 7.27 4.85 13.62
N VAL A 108 8.47 4.41 13.24
CA VAL A 108 9.71 5.12 13.60
C VAL A 108 9.71 6.55 13.06
N ARG A 109 9.14 6.77 11.87
CA ARG A 109 9.18 8.03 11.13
C ARG A 109 7.98 8.93 11.38
N LYS A 110 6.93 8.42 12.04
CA LYS A 110 5.69 9.15 12.34
C LYS A 110 5.01 9.73 11.10
N PHE A 111 5.02 8.97 10.00
CA PHE A 111 4.43 9.42 8.74
C PHE A 111 3.02 8.90 8.55
N GLY A 112 2.68 7.77 9.18
CA GLY A 112 1.36 7.20 9.09
C GLY A 112 0.26 8.18 9.47
N THR A 113 -0.95 7.85 9.03
CA THR A 113 -2.13 8.68 9.27
C THR A 113 -3.30 7.79 9.63
N ILE A 114 -4.13 8.25 10.56
CA ILE A 114 -5.39 7.63 10.96
C ILE A 114 -6.49 8.69 10.82
N THR A 115 -7.60 8.30 10.20
CA THR A 115 -8.83 9.10 10.18
C THR A 115 -10.02 8.24 10.57
N LEU A 116 -11.08 8.87 11.09
CA LEU A 116 -12.34 8.23 11.44
C LEU A 116 -13.48 8.95 10.72
N HIS A 117 -14.32 8.19 10.04
CA HIS A 117 -15.45 8.71 9.26
C HIS A 117 -16.70 7.88 9.52
N ALA A 118 -17.88 8.46 9.31
CA ALA A 118 -19.12 7.73 9.45
C ALA A 118 -19.20 6.61 8.41
N LEU A 119 -19.82 5.49 8.76
CA LEU A 119 -19.92 4.35 7.85
C LEU A 119 -20.73 4.68 6.58
N SER A 120 -21.61 5.68 6.63
CA SER A 120 -22.43 6.11 5.50
C SER A 120 -21.67 6.80 4.37
N ASP A 121 -20.52 7.42 4.64
CA ASP A 121 -19.85 8.32 3.68
C ASP A 121 -18.34 8.10 3.53
N TYR A 122 -17.74 7.16 4.26
CA TYR A 122 -16.28 6.95 4.31
C TYR A 122 -15.60 6.73 2.94
N LEU A 123 -16.32 6.22 1.94
CA LEU A 123 -15.79 6.01 0.58
C LEU A 123 -15.72 7.30 -0.24
N THR A 124 -16.52 8.31 0.12
CA THR A 124 -16.66 9.57 -0.63
C THR A 124 -15.86 10.73 -0.03
N VAL A 125 -15.10 10.47 1.04
CA VAL A 125 -14.29 11.46 1.74
C VAL A 125 -12.79 11.21 1.54
N TYR A 126 -12.01 12.28 1.63
CA TYR A 126 -10.55 12.17 1.61
C TYR A 126 -10.07 11.30 2.78
N PRO A 127 -9.13 10.36 2.58
CA PRO A 127 -8.30 10.19 1.38
C PRO A 127 -8.84 9.24 0.31
N LEU A 128 -9.95 8.54 0.54
CA LEU A 128 -10.42 7.50 -0.37
C LEU A 128 -11.10 8.06 -1.63
N SER A 129 -11.74 9.24 -1.53
CA SER A 129 -12.38 9.94 -2.65
C SER A 129 -11.44 10.21 -3.83
N ASP A 130 -10.16 10.37 -3.54
CA ASP A 130 -9.14 10.80 -4.51
C ASP A 130 -8.41 9.61 -5.14
N LEU A 131 -8.71 8.38 -4.72
CA LEU A 131 -8.04 7.20 -5.22
C LEU A 131 -8.60 6.77 -6.58
N GLY A 132 -7.68 6.54 -7.51
CA GLY A 132 -7.94 5.77 -8.72
C GLY A 132 -8.28 4.32 -8.39
N LYS A 133 -8.85 3.61 -9.36
CA LYS A 133 -9.17 2.19 -9.22
C LYS A 133 -7.90 1.34 -9.15
N GLU A 134 -8.01 0.15 -8.54
CA GLU A 134 -6.95 -0.85 -8.58
C GLU A 134 -6.83 -1.46 -9.98
N PRO A 135 -5.65 -1.95 -10.40
CA PRO A 135 -5.44 -2.39 -11.78
C PRO A 135 -6.48 -3.37 -12.33
N LYS A 136 -7.00 -4.27 -11.49
CA LYS A 136 -8.04 -5.25 -11.86
C LYS A 136 -9.42 -4.64 -12.13
N ASP A 137 -9.71 -3.46 -11.58
CA ASP A 137 -11.02 -2.79 -11.63
C ASP A 137 -11.00 -1.57 -12.57
N VAL A 138 -9.83 -1.22 -13.10
CA VAL A 138 -9.64 -0.11 -14.03
C VAL A 138 -10.22 -0.47 -15.40
N GLN A 139 -10.98 0.46 -15.97
CA GLN A 139 -11.46 0.37 -17.35
C GLN A 139 -10.39 0.89 -18.31
N ILE A 140 -10.06 0.11 -19.34
CA ILE A 140 -8.96 0.42 -20.27
C ILE A 140 -9.09 1.81 -20.91
N GLU A 141 -10.28 2.18 -21.38
CA GLU A 141 -10.48 3.47 -22.04
C GLU A 141 -10.23 4.65 -21.10
N SER A 142 -10.71 4.56 -19.86
CA SER A 142 -10.48 5.59 -18.85
C SER A 142 -9.00 5.71 -18.50
N PHE A 143 -8.30 4.58 -18.34
CA PHE A 143 -6.87 4.56 -18.05
C PHE A 143 -6.04 5.17 -19.18
N TYR A 144 -6.29 4.72 -20.41
CA TYR A 144 -5.62 5.23 -21.58
C TYR A 144 -5.83 6.75 -21.73
N GLN A 145 -7.06 7.24 -21.63
CA GLN A 145 -7.36 8.67 -21.70
C GLN A 145 -6.67 9.48 -20.59
N GLN A 146 -6.53 8.92 -19.38
CA GLN A 146 -5.79 9.59 -18.31
C GLN A 146 -4.30 9.68 -18.61
N LEU A 147 -3.68 8.63 -19.18
CA LEU A 147 -2.28 8.66 -19.60
C LEU A 147 -2.04 9.67 -20.72
N GLN A 148 -2.93 9.76 -21.70
CA GLN A 148 -2.84 10.72 -22.82
C GLN A 148 -2.84 12.19 -22.38
N LYS A 149 -3.27 12.50 -21.15
CA LYS A 149 -3.25 13.86 -20.58
C LYS A 149 -1.94 14.18 -19.85
N LYS A 150 -0.97 13.27 -19.81
CA LYS A 150 0.21 13.34 -18.95
C LYS A 150 1.49 13.28 -19.79
N LYS A 151 2.25 14.38 -19.81
CA LYS A 151 3.57 14.47 -20.48
C LYS A 151 4.75 13.98 -19.63
N ILE A 152 4.46 13.51 -18.41
CA ILE A 152 5.47 12.98 -17.48
C ILE A 152 5.86 11.55 -17.87
N ALA A 153 7.01 11.10 -17.37
CA ALA A 153 7.43 9.70 -17.51
C ALA A 153 6.34 8.72 -17.03
N ILE A 154 6.13 7.63 -17.76
CA ILE A 154 5.12 6.61 -17.48
C ILE A 154 5.27 6.02 -16.07
N LYS A 155 6.51 5.86 -15.59
CA LYS A 155 6.75 5.45 -14.19
C LYS A 155 6.11 6.43 -13.20
N SER A 156 6.27 7.73 -13.42
CA SER A 156 5.68 8.75 -12.54
C SER A 156 4.15 8.73 -12.61
N ALA A 157 3.56 8.49 -13.78
CA ALA A 157 2.12 8.36 -13.93
C ALA A 157 1.57 7.11 -13.21
N LEU A 158 2.25 5.96 -13.30
CA LEU A 158 1.84 4.73 -12.60
C LEU A 158 2.00 4.82 -11.06
N LEU A 159 2.81 5.74 -10.57
CA LEU A 159 2.95 6.03 -9.14
C LEU A 159 1.87 6.99 -8.61
N ASP A 160 1.16 7.69 -9.51
CA ASP A 160 0.08 8.59 -9.16
C ASP A 160 -1.17 7.80 -8.74
N GLN A 161 -1.48 7.83 -7.45
CA GLN A 161 -2.58 7.05 -6.88
C GLN A 161 -3.96 7.55 -7.34
N HIS A 162 -4.07 8.73 -7.95
CA HIS A 162 -5.32 9.21 -8.57
C HIS A 162 -5.58 8.53 -9.92
N ILE A 163 -4.53 8.09 -10.61
CA ILE A 163 -4.64 7.39 -11.91
C ILE A 163 -4.90 5.91 -11.66
N ILE A 164 -4.06 5.29 -10.82
CA ILE A 164 -4.13 3.87 -10.51
C ILE A 164 -3.61 3.63 -9.09
N SER A 165 -4.43 3.00 -8.25
CA SER A 165 -4.07 2.80 -6.85
C SER A 165 -3.32 1.49 -6.63
N GLY A 166 -2.52 1.45 -5.57
CA GLY A 166 -1.89 0.23 -5.08
C GLY A 166 -0.47 -0.02 -5.60
N LEU A 167 -0.15 0.45 -6.81
CA LEU A 167 1.21 0.40 -7.35
C LEU A 167 2.15 1.37 -6.62
N GLY A 168 3.30 0.90 -6.15
CA GLY A 168 4.39 1.73 -5.64
C GLY A 168 5.70 1.46 -6.37
N ASN A 169 6.82 1.81 -5.76
CA ASN A 169 8.09 1.86 -6.48
C ASN A 169 8.59 0.48 -6.91
N ILE A 170 8.33 -0.56 -6.11
CA ILE A 170 8.73 -1.93 -6.43
C ILE A 170 7.87 -2.44 -7.58
N TYR A 171 6.54 -2.42 -7.40
CA TYR A 171 5.64 -3.06 -8.35
C TYR A 171 5.52 -2.29 -9.66
N VAL A 172 5.79 -0.99 -9.69
CA VAL A 172 5.90 -0.23 -10.96
C VAL A 172 7.12 -0.66 -11.76
N ASP A 173 8.29 -0.87 -11.13
CA ASP A 173 9.49 -1.35 -11.84
C ASP A 173 9.24 -2.73 -12.46
N GLU A 174 8.66 -3.64 -11.69
CA GLU A 174 8.32 -5.00 -12.14
C GLU A 174 7.24 -5.00 -13.24
N THR A 175 6.23 -4.14 -13.11
CA THR A 175 5.17 -3.98 -14.13
C THR A 175 5.75 -3.50 -15.46
N LEU A 176 6.58 -2.46 -15.44
CA LEU A 176 7.21 -1.89 -16.64
C LEU A 176 8.19 -2.86 -17.30
N PHE A 177 8.91 -3.64 -16.50
CA PHE A 177 9.76 -4.71 -17.01
C PHE A 177 8.92 -5.82 -17.69
N LEU A 178 7.84 -6.25 -17.05
CA LEU A 178 6.98 -7.30 -17.58
C LEU A 178 6.35 -6.86 -18.91
N SER A 179 5.87 -5.61 -19.00
CA SER A 179 5.26 -5.02 -20.19
C SER A 179 6.25 -4.56 -21.27
N LYS A 180 7.56 -4.60 -20.98
CA LYS A 180 8.65 -4.18 -21.90
C LYS A 180 8.64 -2.69 -22.25
N ILE A 181 8.18 -1.84 -21.34
CA ILE A 181 8.09 -0.38 -21.55
C ILE A 181 9.19 0.31 -20.76
N HIS A 182 9.91 1.22 -21.41
CA HIS A 182 10.95 2.02 -20.74
C HIS A 182 10.31 3.01 -19.75
N PRO A 183 10.79 3.08 -18.49
CA PRO A 183 10.13 3.86 -17.44
C PRO A 183 10.15 5.37 -17.68
N GLU A 184 11.06 5.88 -18.52
CA GLU A 184 11.17 7.30 -18.90
C GLU A 184 10.26 7.70 -20.06
N ARG A 185 9.63 6.74 -20.76
CA ARG A 185 8.74 7.09 -21.87
C ARG A 185 7.63 8.04 -21.40
N PRO A 186 7.31 9.10 -22.15
CA PRO A 186 6.19 9.96 -21.83
C PRO A 186 4.89 9.16 -21.75
N ALA A 187 4.06 9.40 -20.74
CA ALA A 187 2.82 8.65 -20.54
C ALA A 187 1.83 8.86 -21.71
N ASP A 188 1.83 10.03 -22.34
CA ASP A 188 1.07 10.33 -23.56
C ASP A 188 1.61 9.62 -24.82
N SER A 189 2.84 9.11 -24.80
CA SER A 189 3.39 8.28 -25.88
C SER A 189 2.98 6.80 -25.81
N ILE A 190 2.30 6.39 -24.74
CA ILE A 190 1.87 5.00 -24.56
C ILE A 190 0.66 4.74 -25.45
N THR A 191 0.76 3.74 -26.32
CA THR A 191 -0.36 3.34 -27.18
C THR A 191 -1.44 2.61 -26.38
N ARG A 192 -2.66 2.52 -26.92
CA ARG A 192 -3.78 1.78 -26.29
C ARG A 192 -3.40 0.33 -25.97
N LYS A 193 -2.71 -0.35 -26.89
CA LYS A 193 -2.25 -1.74 -26.72
C LYS A 193 -1.19 -1.88 -25.61
N GLU A 194 -0.30 -0.88 -25.49
CA GLU A 194 0.67 -0.84 -24.40
C GLU A 194 0.00 -0.55 -23.05
N ALA A 195 -1.04 0.29 -23.02
CA ALA A 195 -1.85 0.52 -21.83
C ALA A 195 -2.57 -0.75 -21.36
N GLU A 196 -3.11 -1.56 -22.29
CA GLU A 196 -3.65 -2.90 -22.00
C GLU A 196 -2.57 -3.82 -21.39
N SER A 197 -1.40 -3.90 -22.05
CA SER A 197 -0.26 -4.68 -21.57
C SER A 197 0.23 -4.24 -20.17
N LEU A 198 0.18 -2.93 -19.88
CA LEU A 198 0.50 -2.39 -18.55
C LEU A 198 -0.48 -2.85 -17.48
N LEU A 199 -1.78 -2.76 -17.75
CA LEU A 199 -2.82 -3.23 -16.81
C LEU A 199 -2.69 -4.73 -16.56
N ASP A 200 -2.57 -5.53 -17.62
CA ASP A 200 -2.39 -6.97 -17.50
C ASP A 200 -1.14 -7.34 -16.70
N SER A 201 -0.04 -6.62 -16.95
CA SER A 201 1.22 -6.83 -16.23
C SER A 201 1.10 -6.45 -14.76
N ALA A 202 0.44 -5.33 -14.45
CA ALA A 202 0.20 -4.88 -13.09
C ALA A 202 -0.68 -5.87 -12.33
N ILE A 203 -1.75 -6.36 -12.94
CA ILE A 203 -2.64 -7.38 -12.35
C ILE A 203 -1.84 -8.64 -12.01
N LYS A 204 -1.04 -9.16 -12.95
CA LYS A 204 -0.22 -10.36 -12.75
C LYS A 204 0.81 -10.19 -11.64
N VAL A 205 1.55 -9.08 -11.65
CA VAL A 205 2.59 -8.78 -10.66
C VAL A 205 1.97 -8.64 -9.27
N LEU A 206 0.90 -7.86 -9.12
CA LEU A 206 0.24 -7.67 -7.83
C LEU A 206 -0.44 -8.94 -7.32
N ALA A 207 -1.09 -9.72 -8.18
CA ALA A 207 -1.71 -10.98 -7.78
C ALA A 207 -0.67 -11.96 -7.23
N LYS A 208 0.44 -12.15 -7.95
CA LYS A 208 1.56 -13.00 -7.49
C LYS A 208 2.20 -12.45 -6.21
N ALA A 209 2.33 -11.14 -6.09
CA ALA A 209 2.85 -10.52 -4.88
C ALA A 209 1.93 -10.73 -3.67
N VAL A 210 0.61 -10.60 -3.84
CA VAL A 210 -0.37 -10.88 -2.77
C VAL A 210 -0.32 -12.36 -2.37
N GLU A 211 -0.24 -13.27 -3.33
CA GLU A 211 -0.10 -14.71 -3.07
C GLU A 211 1.15 -15.03 -2.22
N LEU A 212 2.26 -14.36 -2.52
CA LEU A 212 3.53 -14.52 -1.81
C LEU A 212 3.68 -13.63 -0.57
N GLY A 213 2.61 -12.96 -0.11
CA GLY A 213 2.60 -12.13 1.09
C GLY A 213 3.39 -10.81 0.98
N GLY A 214 3.61 -10.34 -0.25
CA GLY A 214 4.39 -9.14 -0.57
C GLY A 214 5.91 -9.34 -0.46
N THR A 215 6.62 -8.23 -0.29
CA THR A 215 8.08 -8.16 -0.19
C THR A 215 8.53 -7.80 1.22
N THR A 216 9.63 -8.42 1.67
CA THR A 216 10.29 -8.07 2.93
C THR A 216 11.60 -7.34 2.66
N ILE A 217 11.53 -6.05 2.37
CA ILE A 217 12.71 -5.23 2.08
C ILE A 217 12.98 -4.29 3.27
N ARG A 218 14.06 -4.56 4.01
CA ARG A 218 14.67 -3.77 5.09
C ARG A 218 14.05 -3.80 6.50
N SER A 219 12.74 -3.93 6.71
CA SER A 219 12.24 -4.02 8.10
C SER A 219 10.86 -4.64 8.31
N TYR A 220 10.26 -5.28 7.32
CA TYR A 220 8.87 -5.73 7.46
C TYR A 220 8.76 -7.07 8.22
N THR A 221 8.94 -7.01 9.53
CA THR A 221 8.51 -8.04 10.49
C THR A 221 7.65 -7.35 11.54
N SER A 222 6.33 -7.50 11.43
CA SER A 222 5.41 -7.29 12.55
C SER A 222 5.46 -8.52 13.47
N SER A 223 4.99 -8.41 14.73
CA SER A 223 4.83 -9.60 15.60
C SER A 223 3.85 -10.63 15.05
N LEU A 224 3.13 -10.27 13.98
CA LEU A 224 2.24 -11.14 13.23
C LEU A 224 2.99 -12.17 12.36
N GLY A 225 4.33 -12.18 12.35
CA GLY A 225 5.13 -13.16 11.60
C GLY A 225 5.03 -13.00 10.07
N VAL A 226 4.49 -11.87 9.61
CA VAL A 226 4.28 -11.60 8.18
C VAL A 226 5.63 -11.30 7.52
N SER A 227 6.21 -12.32 6.91
CA SER A 227 7.34 -12.18 5.99
C SER A 227 6.86 -12.52 4.59
N GLY A 228 6.82 -11.50 3.74
CA GLY A 228 6.59 -11.68 2.31
C GLY A 228 7.77 -12.42 1.66
N ARG A 229 7.50 -13.15 0.59
CA ARG A 229 8.47 -13.95 -0.19
C ARG A 229 8.69 -13.41 -1.60
N PHE A 230 7.95 -12.40 -2.03
CA PHE A 230 8.02 -11.87 -3.39
C PHE A 230 9.37 -11.23 -3.73
N GLN A 231 10.18 -10.84 -2.74
CA GLN A 231 11.54 -10.33 -3.00
C GLN A 231 12.43 -11.33 -3.76
N ASN A 232 12.12 -12.63 -3.66
CA ASN A 232 12.84 -13.69 -4.37
C ASN A 232 12.43 -13.78 -5.86
N GLU A 233 11.32 -13.14 -6.22
CA GLU A 233 10.73 -13.16 -7.56
C GLU A 233 10.95 -11.85 -8.34
N LEU A 234 11.70 -10.90 -7.77
CA LEU A 234 12.00 -9.62 -8.40
C LEU A 234 12.87 -9.82 -9.65
N ASN A 235 12.44 -9.26 -10.77
CA ASN A 235 13.18 -9.35 -12.02
C ASN A 235 14.20 -8.22 -12.15
N VAL A 236 13.83 -7.01 -11.71
CA VAL A 236 14.67 -5.81 -11.89
C VAL A 236 14.85 -5.02 -10.59
N HIS A 237 13.82 -4.92 -9.75
CA HIS A 237 13.87 -4.04 -8.58
C HIS A 237 14.97 -4.49 -7.61
N MET A 238 15.83 -3.56 -7.18
CA MET A 238 17.01 -3.84 -6.36
C MET A 238 18.10 -4.73 -6.98
N ARG A 239 18.01 -5.09 -8.27
CA ARG A 239 18.95 -5.99 -8.95
C ARG A 239 20.01 -5.28 -9.80
N LYS A 240 20.43 -4.06 -9.42
CA LYS A 240 21.41 -3.28 -10.19
C LYS A 240 22.71 -4.08 -10.38
N GLY A 241 23.14 -4.22 -11.63
CA GLY A 241 24.36 -4.94 -12.01
C GLY A 241 24.16 -6.44 -12.22
N GLU A 242 23.04 -7.01 -11.76
CA GLU A 242 22.71 -8.41 -12.00
C GLU A 242 22.22 -8.63 -13.44
N PRO A 243 22.39 -9.83 -14.00
CA PRO A 243 21.94 -10.13 -15.36
C PRO A 243 20.41 -10.13 -15.45
N CYS A 244 19.87 -9.47 -16.47
CA CYS A 244 18.45 -9.54 -16.79
C CYS A 244 18.01 -11.00 -17.00
N PRO A 245 16.91 -11.46 -16.38
CA PRO A 245 16.45 -12.85 -16.50
C PRO A 245 15.99 -13.22 -17.93
N ARG A 246 15.77 -12.24 -18.81
CA ARG A 246 15.34 -12.46 -20.21
C ARG A 246 16.49 -12.43 -21.21
N CYS A 247 17.44 -11.52 -21.06
CA CYS A 247 18.44 -11.23 -22.09
C CYS A 247 19.87 -11.13 -21.59
N GLN A 248 20.11 -11.39 -20.30
CA GLN A 248 21.40 -11.34 -19.62
C GLN A 248 22.09 -9.95 -19.57
N THR A 249 21.56 -8.93 -20.25
CA THR A 249 22.05 -7.56 -20.13
C THR A 249 21.94 -7.07 -18.68
N PRO A 250 23.00 -6.49 -18.09
CA PRO A 250 22.96 -6.03 -16.71
C PRO A 250 21.84 -5.01 -16.46
N ILE A 251 21.12 -5.17 -15.35
CA ILE A 251 20.10 -4.21 -14.91
C ILE A 251 20.78 -2.92 -14.47
N ILE A 252 20.28 -1.78 -14.96
CA ILE A 252 20.77 -0.47 -14.58
C ILE A 252 19.82 0.19 -13.58
N LYS A 253 20.31 1.21 -12.88
CA LYS A 253 19.53 2.01 -11.94
C LYS A 253 19.52 3.47 -12.37
N LEU A 254 18.33 4.00 -12.62
CA LEU A 254 18.04 5.39 -12.95
C LEU A 254 17.37 6.10 -11.77
N LYS A 255 17.13 7.40 -11.92
CA LYS A 255 16.35 8.21 -10.98
C LYS A 255 15.26 8.96 -11.75
N ILE A 256 13.99 8.61 -11.52
CA ILE A 256 12.83 9.18 -12.20
C ILE A 256 11.86 9.71 -11.14
N GLY A 257 11.46 10.98 -11.24
CA GLY A 257 10.56 11.60 -10.25
C GLY A 257 11.09 11.54 -8.81
N GLY A 258 12.42 11.60 -8.65
CA GLY A 258 13.07 11.46 -7.33
C GLY A 258 13.14 10.04 -6.77
N ARG A 259 12.66 9.02 -7.50
CA ARG A 259 12.63 7.61 -7.08
C ARG A 259 13.70 6.79 -7.81
N GLY A 260 14.39 5.91 -7.08
CA GLY A 260 15.28 4.93 -7.67
C GLY A 260 14.48 3.95 -8.54
N THR A 261 14.94 3.75 -9.77
CA THR A 261 14.23 2.99 -10.81
C THR A 261 15.16 1.96 -11.39
N TYR A 262 14.71 0.72 -11.48
CA TYR A 262 15.50 -0.38 -12.03
C TYR A 262 14.94 -0.78 -13.40
N VAL A 263 15.83 -0.95 -14.38
CA VAL A 263 15.44 -1.15 -15.78
C VAL A 263 16.43 -2.04 -16.51
N CYS A 264 15.93 -2.90 -17.39
CA CYS A 264 16.75 -3.58 -18.38
C CYS A 264 16.81 -2.73 -19.66
N PRO A 265 17.97 -2.17 -20.03
CA PRO A 265 18.07 -1.25 -21.17
C PRO A 265 17.85 -1.92 -22.53
N LYS A 266 17.90 -3.27 -22.58
CA LYS A 266 17.67 -4.04 -23.80
C LYS A 266 16.24 -4.54 -23.95
N CYS A 267 15.55 -4.85 -22.85
CA CYS A 267 14.21 -5.43 -22.89
C CYS A 267 13.08 -4.40 -22.82
N GLN A 268 13.39 -3.15 -22.45
CA GLN A 268 12.41 -2.10 -22.24
C GLN A 268 12.68 -0.96 -23.22
N HIS A 269 11.67 -0.58 -24.00
CA HIS A 269 11.76 0.42 -25.07
C HIS A 269 10.80 1.58 -24.84
#